data_AF-A7SG92-F1
#
_entry.id   AF-A7SG92-F1
#
_cell.length_a   1.000
_cell.length_b   1.000
_cell.length_c   1.000
_cell.angle_alpha   90.00
_cell.angle_beta   90.00
_cell.angle_gamma   90.00
#
_symmetry.space_group_name_H-M   'P 1'
#
loop_
_entity.id
_entity.type
_entity.pdbx_description
1 polymer ?
#
loop_
_entity_poly.entity_id
_entity_poly.type
_entity_poly.pdbx_seq_one_letter_code
_entity_poly.pdbx_strand_id
1 'polypeptide(L)'
;MMIRTIFGLLLLALASSLSKEAQTDKKEKPKNPYLTKFQQEAGARPTKCQVCRLMVSELLERLKITNYKETLNKGYGLDLGEDPRLQIHYHTSELRLADVLDDLCDRVKLYRARAGPAFPYIKGAKSHLREAMDDLAARSKVGLKFHVPDDVIEDYTYEVVRMKFQCVHMLELFEEVIEEWYFEHQDQDLMTWLCRERVLKIDEQGCLNASTAMPADYFDAFEDNHNATKKSEIPMREKQREDM
;
A
#
# COMPACT_ATOMS: atom_id res chain seq x y z
N MET A 1 49.51 5.55 78.15
CA MET A 1 50.10 6.59 77.28
C MET A 1 50.26 5.99 75.89
N MET A 2 49.39 6.40 74.96
CA MET A 2 49.74 7.27 73.81
C MET A 2 50.49 6.46 72.74
N ILE A 3 50.02 6.18 71.53
CA ILE A 3 49.08 6.83 70.61
C ILE A 3 48.52 5.69 69.73
N ARG A 4 47.21 5.41 69.84
CA ARG A 4 46.50 4.41 69.00
C ARG A 4 45.22 5.03 68.44
N THR A 5 45.36 6.19 67.82
CA THR A 5 44.29 6.89 67.12
C THR A 5 44.98 7.87 66.18
N ILE A 6 44.65 7.83 64.88
CA ILE A 6 44.70 8.92 63.86
C ILE A 6 45.09 8.40 62.45
N PHE A 7 45.69 7.23 62.26
CA PHE A 7 46.05 6.74 60.90
C PHE A 7 45.07 5.70 60.31
N GLY A 8 43.76 5.92 60.49
CA GLY A 8 42.72 5.03 59.95
C GLY A 8 41.44 5.73 59.49
N LEU A 9 41.43 7.06 59.40
CA LEU A 9 40.23 7.85 59.14
C LEU A 9 40.36 8.84 57.97
N LEU A 10 41.43 8.75 57.17
CA LEU A 10 41.66 9.65 56.03
C LEU A 10 41.77 8.95 54.66
N LEU A 11 41.42 7.67 54.56
CA LEU A 11 41.39 6.93 53.27
C LEU A 11 40.08 6.18 53.00
N LEU A 12 39.01 6.52 53.72
CA LEU A 12 37.63 6.06 53.44
C LEU A 12 36.68 7.21 53.04
N ALA A 13 37.20 8.43 52.90
CA ALA A 13 36.42 9.62 52.53
C ALA A 13 36.64 10.11 51.08
N LEU A 14 37.09 9.22 50.18
CA LEU A 14 37.20 9.49 48.73
C LEU A 14 36.52 8.41 47.86
N ALA A 15 35.65 7.58 48.44
CA ALA A 15 34.83 6.62 47.70
C ALA A 15 33.33 6.97 47.70
N SER A 16 32.98 8.22 48.04
CA SER A 16 31.58 8.70 48.05
C SER A 16 31.34 9.85 47.07
N SER A 17 32.17 9.99 46.03
CA SER A 17 31.83 10.80 44.86
C SER A 17 31.22 9.92 43.77
N LEU A 18 29.89 9.82 43.85
CA LEU A 18 29.02 10.04 42.69
C LEU A 18 29.05 9.00 41.55
N SER A 19 28.90 7.71 41.87
CA SER A 19 28.13 6.81 40.99
C SER A 19 26.64 7.04 41.22
N LYS A 20 26.15 8.24 40.89
CA LYS A 20 24.74 8.39 40.50
C LYS A 20 24.69 8.01 39.04
N GLU A 21 24.49 6.72 38.77
CA GLU A 21 23.85 6.34 37.52
C GLU A 21 22.53 7.10 37.49
N ALA A 22 22.51 8.19 36.72
CA ALA A 22 21.26 8.72 36.21
C ALA A 22 20.71 7.64 35.29
N GLN A 23 19.97 6.69 35.88
CA GLN A 23 18.88 6.01 35.21
C GLN A 23 17.95 7.12 34.73
N THR A 24 18.28 7.63 33.54
CA THR A 24 17.30 8.24 32.68
C THR A 24 16.40 7.09 32.30
N ASP A 25 15.26 6.98 32.99
CA ASP A 25 14.06 6.38 32.42
C ASP A 25 13.82 7.09 31.08
N LYS A 26 14.47 6.58 30.02
CA LYS A 26 14.05 6.86 28.66
C LYS A 26 12.69 6.21 28.56
N LYS A 27 11.63 6.96 28.87
CA LYS A 27 10.28 6.65 28.42
C LYS A 27 10.39 6.39 26.91
N GLU A 28 10.42 5.13 26.51
CA GLU A 28 10.24 4.77 25.11
C GLU A 28 8.93 5.44 24.70
N LYS A 29 8.99 6.26 23.64
CA LYS A 29 7.79 6.89 23.09
C LYS A 29 6.77 5.77 22.82
N PRO A 30 5.48 5.95 23.17
CA PRO A 30 4.47 4.94 22.89
C PRO A 30 4.48 4.65 21.39
N LYS A 31 4.87 3.43 21.01
CA LYS A 31 4.85 2.99 19.61
C LYS A 31 3.39 2.86 19.20
N ASN A 32 3.01 3.46 18.08
CA ASN A 32 1.66 3.31 17.56
C ASN A 32 1.35 1.80 17.36
N PRO A 33 0.28 1.27 17.97
CA PRO A 33 -0.03 -0.16 17.90
C PRO A 33 -0.30 -0.62 16.46
N TYR A 34 -0.90 0.24 15.63
CA TYR A 34 -1.16 -0.04 14.21
C TYR A 34 0.13 -0.23 13.43
N LEU A 35 1.14 0.63 13.64
CA LEU A 35 2.41 0.54 12.93
C LEU A 35 3.21 -0.69 13.36
N THR A 36 3.21 -0.99 14.67
CA THR A 36 3.89 -2.16 15.22
C THR A 36 3.29 -3.46 14.68
N LYS A 37 1.96 -3.57 14.70
CA LYS A 37 1.24 -4.72 14.13
C LYS A 37 1.50 -4.86 12.62
N PHE A 38 1.43 -3.75 11.89
CA PHE A 38 1.68 -3.72 10.45
C PHE A 38 3.06 -4.29 10.09
N GLN A 39 4.11 -3.89 10.82
CA GLN A 39 5.47 -4.40 10.60
C GLN A 39 5.61 -5.88 10.93
N GLN A 40 4.98 -6.34 12.02
CA GLN A 40 5.01 -7.75 12.42
C GLN A 40 4.32 -8.66 11.39
N GLU A 41 3.21 -8.20 10.81
CA GLU A 41 2.41 -8.95 9.84
C GLU A 41 2.89 -8.76 8.38
N ALA A 42 3.97 -8.01 8.15
CA ALA A 42 4.45 -7.71 6.79
C ALA A 42 4.85 -8.96 6.00
N GLY A 43 5.42 -9.97 6.65
CA GLY A 43 5.85 -11.22 6.01
C GLY A 43 4.69 -12.11 5.51
N ALA A 44 3.50 -11.98 6.11
CA ALA A 44 2.31 -12.74 5.72
C ALA A 44 1.49 -12.03 4.63
N ARG A 45 1.81 -10.79 4.29
CA ARG A 45 1.10 -9.98 3.29
C ARG A 45 1.88 -9.93 1.96
N PRO A 46 1.19 -9.96 0.80
CA PRO A 46 -0.25 -9.97 0.65
C PRO A 46 -0.91 -11.35 0.77
N THR A 47 -2.19 -11.34 1.15
CA THR A 47 -3.06 -12.52 1.12
C THR A 47 -3.72 -12.69 -0.25
N LYS A 48 -4.13 -13.92 -0.60
CA LYS A 48 -4.86 -14.20 -1.86
C LYS A 48 -6.08 -13.30 -2.05
N CYS A 49 -6.82 -13.05 -0.99
CA CYS A 49 -7.98 -12.17 -1.02
C CYS A 49 -7.59 -10.74 -1.42
N GLN A 50 -6.50 -10.20 -0.85
CA GLN A 50 -6.05 -8.85 -1.15
C GLN A 50 -5.60 -8.71 -2.61
N VAL A 51 -4.91 -9.72 -3.14
CA VAL A 51 -4.52 -9.79 -4.55
C VAL A 51 -5.74 -9.81 -5.45
N CYS A 52 -6.68 -10.72 -5.21
CA CYS A 52 -7.86 -10.86 -6.06
C CYS A 52 -8.70 -9.57 -6.08
N ARG A 53 -8.91 -8.97 -4.90
CA ARG A 53 -9.65 -7.70 -4.79
C ARG A 53 -8.98 -6.58 -5.59
N LEU A 54 -7.66 -6.43 -5.48
CA LEU A 54 -6.95 -5.39 -6.22
C LEU A 54 -6.99 -5.64 -7.72
N MET A 55 -6.67 -6.86 -8.14
CA MET A 55 -6.66 -7.27 -9.53
C MET A 55 -8.00 -6.99 -10.21
N VAL A 56 -9.11 -7.44 -9.61
CA VAL A 56 -10.45 -7.20 -10.17
C VAL A 56 -10.82 -5.72 -10.14
N SER A 57 -10.49 -4.99 -9.06
CA SER A 57 -10.79 -3.56 -8.99
C SER A 57 -10.08 -2.76 -10.08
N GLU A 58 -8.82 -3.10 -10.37
CA GLU A 58 -8.03 -2.47 -11.43
C GLU A 58 -8.51 -2.89 -12.82
N LEU A 59 -8.86 -4.15 -13.01
CA LEU A 59 -9.40 -4.67 -14.27
C LEU A 59 -10.71 -3.95 -14.63
N LEU A 60 -11.63 -3.83 -13.69
CA LEU A 60 -12.89 -3.09 -13.90
C LEU A 60 -12.67 -1.60 -14.16
N GLU A 61 -11.66 -0.97 -13.53
CA GLU A 61 -11.31 0.42 -13.81
C GLU A 61 -10.76 0.56 -15.25
N ARG A 62 -9.90 -0.36 -15.68
CA ARG A 62 -9.33 -0.37 -17.03
C ARG A 62 -10.39 -0.58 -18.09
N LEU A 63 -11.27 -1.55 -17.90
CA LEU A 63 -12.39 -1.79 -18.81
C LEU A 63 -13.28 -0.54 -18.93
N LYS A 64 -13.53 0.20 -17.85
CA LYS A 64 -14.29 1.47 -17.93
C LYS A 64 -13.59 2.52 -18.80
N ILE A 65 -12.27 2.64 -18.68
CA ILE A 65 -11.47 3.61 -19.44
C ILE A 65 -11.38 3.22 -20.92
N THR A 66 -11.23 1.94 -21.23
CA THR A 66 -11.07 1.44 -22.62
C THR A 66 -12.40 1.25 -23.35
N ASN A 67 -13.52 1.70 -22.78
CA ASN A 67 -14.85 1.57 -23.40
C ASN A 67 -15.12 2.72 -24.40
N TYR A 68 -14.32 2.79 -25.46
CA TYR A 68 -14.50 3.75 -26.54
C TYR A 68 -14.91 3.07 -27.85
N LYS A 69 -15.63 3.81 -28.71
CA LYS A 69 -16.26 3.29 -29.93
C LYS A 69 -15.30 3.30 -31.11
N GLU A 70 -14.21 2.55 -31.02
CA GLU A 70 -13.31 2.31 -32.16
C GLU A 70 -13.70 1.02 -32.89
N THR A 71 -13.59 1.03 -34.22
CA THR A 71 -13.75 -0.14 -35.09
C THR A 71 -12.40 -0.57 -35.63
N LEU A 72 -12.11 -1.85 -35.49
CA LEU A 72 -10.93 -2.51 -36.01
C LEU A 72 -11.28 -3.22 -37.31
N ASN A 73 -10.36 -3.23 -38.28
CA ASN A 73 -10.51 -3.99 -39.52
C ASN A 73 -9.76 -5.32 -39.42
N LYS A 74 -10.40 -6.41 -39.80
CA LYS A 74 -9.84 -7.76 -39.82
C LYS A 74 -9.16 -8.04 -41.17
N GLY A 75 -7.84 -8.28 -41.17
CA GLY A 75 -7.07 -8.75 -42.34
C GLY A 75 -5.96 -7.80 -42.81
N TYR A 76 -5.27 -8.19 -43.89
CA TYR A 76 -4.22 -7.40 -44.54
C TYR A 76 -4.64 -7.16 -46.01
N GLY A 77 -5.00 -5.92 -46.36
CA GLY A 77 -5.48 -5.57 -47.70
C GLY A 77 -5.72 -4.06 -47.85
N LEU A 78 -5.77 -3.56 -49.08
CA LEU A 78 -5.94 -2.12 -49.35
C LEU A 78 -7.41 -1.67 -49.24
N ASP A 79 -8.38 -2.58 -49.41
CA ASP A 79 -9.83 -2.30 -49.41
C ASP A 79 -10.55 -2.69 -48.10
N LEU A 80 -9.81 -2.77 -46.98
CA LEU A 80 -10.33 -3.26 -45.68
C LEU A 80 -11.47 -2.41 -45.08
N GLY A 81 -11.60 -1.14 -45.51
CA GLY A 81 -12.58 -0.21 -44.94
C GLY A 81 -14.00 -0.35 -45.50
N GLU A 82 -14.20 -1.09 -46.59
CA GLU A 82 -15.46 -1.11 -47.34
C GLU A 82 -16.38 -2.29 -47.01
N ASP A 83 -15.86 -3.40 -46.44
CA ASP A 83 -16.68 -4.57 -46.07
C ASP A 83 -17.07 -4.54 -44.58
N PRO A 84 -18.36 -4.36 -44.25
CA PRO A 84 -18.84 -4.38 -42.86
C PRO A 84 -18.55 -5.68 -42.13
N ARG A 85 -18.36 -6.80 -42.83
CA ARG A 85 -18.04 -8.11 -42.24
C ARG A 85 -16.60 -8.18 -41.70
N LEU A 86 -15.74 -7.25 -42.09
CA LEU A 86 -14.37 -7.15 -41.61
C LEU A 86 -14.24 -6.19 -40.43
N GLN A 87 -15.29 -5.48 -40.05
CA GLN A 87 -15.26 -4.52 -38.95
C GLN A 87 -15.63 -5.22 -37.63
N ILE A 88 -14.74 -5.14 -36.65
CA ILE A 88 -14.95 -5.61 -35.27
C ILE A 88 -14.91 -4.40 -34.36
N HIS A 89 -15.81 -4.33 -33.38
CA HIS A 89 -15.76 -3.26 -32.41
C HIS A 89 -14.68 -3.53 -31.34
N TYR A 90 -13.83 -2.54 -31.05
CA TYR A 90 -12.78 -2.66 -30.03
C TYR A 90 -13.37 -2.99 -28.65
N HIS A 91 -14.50 -2.40 -28.29
CA HIS A 91 -15.13 -2.66 -26.99
C HIS A 91 -15.58 -4.11 -26.78
N THR A 92 -15.80 -4.90 -27.82
CA THR A 92 -16.14 -6.33 -27.71
C THR A 92 -15.01 -7.25 -28.16
N SER A 93 -13.86 -6.69 -28.56
CA SER A 93 -12.78 -7.51 -29.10
C SER A 93 -11.99 -8.17 -27.98
N GLU A 94 -11.42 -9.34 -28.31
CA GLU A 94 -10.40 -10.02 -27.52
C GLU A 94 -9.14 -9.16 -27.37
N LEU A 95 -8.79 -8.40 -28.41
CA LEU A 95 -7.64 -7.48 -28.39
C LEU A 95 -7.72 -6.50 -27.21
N ARG A 96 -8.90 -5.91 -26.96
CA ARG A 96 -9.10 -5.02 -25.80
C ARG A 96 -8.86 -5.73 -24.48
N LEU A 97 -9.28 -6.99 -24.36
CA LEU A 97 -9.06 -7.75 -23.14
C LEU A 97 -7.56 -8.02 -22.95
N ALA A 98 -6.87 -8.52 -23.98
CA ALA A 98 -5.43 -8.78 -23.96
C ALA A 98 -4.63 -7.53 -23.56
N ASP A 99 -4.87 -6.39 -24.20
CA ASP A 99 -4.22 -5.11 -23.87
C ASP A 99 -4.42 -4.71 -22.39
N VAL A 100 -5.62 -4.97 -21.86
CA VAL A 100 -5.95 -4.64 -20.48
C VAL A 100 -5.29 -5.60 -19.49
N LEU A 101 -5.20 -6.89 -19.82
CA LEU A 101 -4.59 -7.91 -18.98
C LEU A 101 -3.06 -7.74 -18.89
N ASP A 102 -2.40 -7.41 -20.01
CA ASP A 102 -0.95 -7.19 -20.06
C ASP A 102 -0.47 -6.10 -19.09
N ASP A 103 -1.19 -4.98 -19.04
CA ASP A 103 -0.83 -3.84 -18.18
C ASP A 103 -1.37 -3.95 -16.74
N LEU A 104 -2.26 -4.92 -16.46
CA LEU A 104 -3.06 -4.96 -15.23
C LEU A 104 -2.19 -5.01 -13.96
N CYS A 105 -1.30 -5.99 -13.90
CA CYS A 105 -0.49 -6.23 -12.71
C CYS A 105 0.64 -5.19 -12.53
N ASP A 106 1.00 -4.45 -13.58
CA ASP A 106 1.92 -3.33 -13.46
C ASP A 106 1.31 -2.14 -12.70
N ARG A 107 -0.02 -1.97 -12.76
CA ARG A 107 -0.74 -0.91 -12.02
C ARG A 107 -0.76 -1.11 -10.51
N VAL A 108 -0.42 -2.30 -10.02
CA VAL A 108 -0.20 -2.55 -8.58
C VAL A 108 0.83 -1.57 -7.99
N LYS A 109 1.78 -1.09 -8.81
CA LYS A 109 2.75 -0.05 -8.43
C LYS A 109 2.13 1.29 -8.05
N LEU A 110 0.86 1.54 -8.35
CA LEU A 110 0.14 2.75 -7.93
C LEU A 110 -0.34 2.68 -6.48
N TYR A 111 -0.29 1.50 -5.86
CA TYR A 111 -0.74 1.28 -4.49
C TYR A 111 0.42 1.35 -3.50
N ARG A 112 0.11 1.78 -2.28
CA ARG A 112 1.02 1.71 -1.12
C ARG A 112 0.36 0.98 0.03
N ALA A 113 1.16 0.21 0.74
CA ALA A 113 0.72 -0.47 1.96
C ALA A 113 0.75 0.50 3.15
N ARG A 114 -0.38 0.62 3.86
CA ARG A 114 -0.63 1.54 4.96
C ARG A 114 -1.10 0.78 6.20
N ALA A 115 -0.70 1.28 7.36
CA ALA A 115 -1.03 0.73 8.66
C ALA A 115 -2.32 1.41 9.15
N GLY A 116 -3.19 0.66 9.82
CA GLY A 116 -4.47 1.18 10.31
C GLY A 116 -5.67 0.54 9.62
N PRO A 117 -5.89 0.78 8.31
CA PRO A 117 -7.05 0.28 7.61
C PRO A 117 -7.13 -1.25 7.61
N ALA A 118 -8.35 -1.79 7.61
CA ALA A 118 -8.58 -3.22 7.49
C ALA A 118 -8.09 -3.75 6.12
N PHE A 119 -8.17 -2.91 5.07
CA PHE A 119 -7.53 -3.15 3.79
C PHE A 119 -6.31 -2.25 3.61
N PRO A 120 -5.07 -2.78 3.69
CA PRO A 120 -3.88 -1.96 3.81
C PRO A 120 -3.42 -1.29 2.51
N TYR A 121 -3.98 -1.61 1.34
CA TYR A 121 -3.50 -1.06 0.06
C TYR A 121 -4.32 0.13 -0.38
N ILE A 122 -3.68 1.30 -0.48
CA ILE A 122 -4.32 2.57 -0.88
C ILE A 122 -3.64 3.13 -2.13
N LYS A 123 -4.44 3.45 -3.14
CA LYS A 123 -3.99 4.01 -4.42
C LYS A 123 -3.54 5.46 -4.25
N GLY A 124 -2.33 5.79 -4.71
CA GLY A 124 -1.78 7.15 -4.68
C GLY A 124 -1.46 7.70 -3.28
N ALA A 125 -1.51 6.88 -2.23
CA ALA A 125 -1.06 7.26 -0.90
C ALA A 125 0.48 7.37 -0.85
N LYS A 126 1.01 8.10 0.13
CA LYS A 126 2.45 8.07 0.44
C LYS A 126 2.77 6.90 1.38
N SER A 127 3.94 6.29 1.22
CA SER A 127 4.42 5.29 2.19
C SER A 127 4.68 5.92 3.56
N HIS A 128 4.66 5.12 4.63
CA HIS A 128 5.02 5.60 5.97
C HIS A 128 6.44 6.16 6.03
N LEU A 129 7.37 5.53 5.30
CA LEU A 129 8.75 5.96 5.25
C LEU A 129 8.88 7.31 4.51
N ARG A 130 8.17 7.51 3.39
CA ARG A 130 8.12 8.79 2.70
C ARG A 130 7.59 9.90 3.60
N GLU A 131 6.47 9.66 4.28
CA GLU A 131 5.89 10.65 5.20
C GLU A 131 6.85 11.00 6.34
N ALA A 132 7.53 10.01 6.91
CA ALA A 132 8.53 10.25 7.95
C ALA A 132 9.74 11.04 7.44
N MET A 133 10.20 10.77 6.22
CA MET A 133 11.29 11.50 5.57
C MET A 133 10.89 12.94 5.24
N ASP A 134 9.67 13.15 4.74
CA ASP A 134 9.12 14.48 4.46
C ASP A 134 8.98 15.31 5.74
N ASP A 135 8.47 14.73 6.83
CA ASP A 135 8.37 15.39 8.14
C ASP A 135 9.75 15.73 8.72
N LEU A 136 10.71 14.80 8.62
CA LEU A 136 12.08 15.04 9.06
C LEU A 136 12.75 16.15 8.26
N ALA A 137 12.59 16.15 6.93
CA ALA A 137 13.09 17.21 6.06
C ALA A 137 12.47 18.57 6.41
N ALA A 138 11.16 18.61 6.66
CA ALA A 138 10.43 19.84 7.03
C ALA A 138 10.86 20.39 8.40
N ARG A 139 11.18 19.53 9.37
CA ARG A 139 11.67 19.95 10.70
C ARG A 139 13.16 20.32 10.70
N SER A 140 13.93 19.80 9.76
CA SER A 140 15.37 20.01 9.69
C SER A 140 15.71 21.42 9.19
N LYS A 141 16.64 22.09 9.86
CA LYS A 141 17.17 23.40 9.43
C LYS A 141 18.26 23.30 8.36
N VAL A 142 18.76 22.08 8.12
CA VAL A 142 19.77 21.76 7.11
C VAL A 142 19.08 20.94 6.04
N GLY A 143 19.26 21.30 4.76
CA GLY A 143 18.61 20.59 3.65
C GLY A 143 19.04 19.13 3.59
N LEU A 144 18.22 18.24 4.15
CA LEU A 144 18.44 16.79 4.10
C LEU A 144 18.15 16.28 2.69
N LYS A 145 19.18 15.78 2.02
CA LYS A 145 19.06 15.06 0.75
C LYS A 145 19.33 13.58 1.01
N PHE A 146 18.26 12.81 1.07
CA PHE A 146 18.36 11.36 1.21
C PHE A 146 18.71 10.74 -0.14
N HIS A 147 19.79 9.97 -0.21
CA HIS A 147 20.19 9.20 -1.39
C HIS A 147 19.66 7.77 -1.27
N VAL A 148 18.35 7.63 -1.14
CA VAL A 148 17.67 6.33 -1.09
C VAL A 148 16.80 6.21 -2.34
N PRO A 149 16.86 5.09 -3.07
CA PRO A 149 16.01 4.88 -4.24
C PRO A 149 14.52 5.01 -3.88
N ASP A 150 13.73 5.67 -4.74
CA ASP A 150 12.32 5.93 -4.48
C ASP A 150 11.50 4.65 -4.33
N ASP A 151 11.83 3.59 -5.05
CA ASP A 151 11.21 2.27 -4.93
C ASP A 151 11.35 1.68 -3.51
N VAL A 152 12.53 1.84 -2.88
CA VAL A 152 12.77 1.38 -1.51
C VAL A 152 12.04 2.27 -0.50
N ILE A 153 11.99 3.58 -0.73
CA ILE A 153 11.23 4.50 0.13
C ILE A 153 9.74 4.18 0.08
N GLU A 154 9.22 3.95 -1.12
CA GLU A 154 7.81 3.71 -1.37
C GLU A 154 7.35 2.31 -0.91
N ASP A 155 8.18 1.28 -1.01
CA ASP A 155 7.87 -0.10 -0.60
C ASP A 155 8.94 -0.72 0.31
N TYR A 156 9.19 -0.10 1.46
CA TYR A 156 10.18 -0.58 2.43
C TYR A 156 9.90 -1.99 3.00
N THR A 157 8.66 -2.47 2.90
CA THR A 157 8.22 -3.81 3.33
C THR A 157 8.27 -4.85 2.19
N TYR A 158 8.60 -4.42 0.97
CA TYR A 158 8.55 -5.21 -0.27
C TYR A 158 7.19 -5.88 -0.52
N GLU A 159 6.10 -5.28 -0.02
CA GLU A 159 4.75 -5.83 -0.10
C GLU A 159 4.12 -5.59 -1.47
N VAL A 160 4.37 -4.43 -2.07
CA VAL A 160 3.84 -4.08 -3.40
C VAL A 160 4.54 -4.93 -4.46
N VAL A 161 5.83 -5.19 -4.29
CA VAL A 161 6.57 -6.13 -5.13
C VAL A 161 5.98 -7.54 -5.03
N ARG A 162 5.78 -8.07 -3.81
CA ARG A 162 5.11 -9.37 -3.61
C ARG A 162 3.69 -9.40 -4.20
N MET A 163 2.94 -8.30 -4.06
CA MET A 163 1.61 -8.15 -4.64
C MET A 163 1.64 -8.26 -6.16
N LYS A 164 2.59 -7.61 -6.82
CA LYS A 164 2.75 -7.71 -8.28
C LYS A 164 3.00 -9.15 -8.70
N PHE A 165 3.94 -9.84 -8.05
CA PHE A 165 4.23 -11.24 -8.36
C PHE A 165 3.01 -12.15 -8.18
N GLN A 166 2.28 -11.99 -7.07
CA GLN A 166 1.06 -12.78 -6.84
C GLN A 166 -0.08 -12.40 -7.80
N CYS A 167 -0.17 -11.15 -8.23
CA CYS A 167 -1.12 -10.71 -9.25
C CYS A 167 -0.85 -11.42 -10.58
N VAL A 168 0.41 -11.40 -11.06
CA VAL A 168 0.78 -12.07 -12.31
C VAL A 168 0.44 -13.56 -12.24
N HIS A 169 0.84 -14.22 -11.16
CA HIS A 169 0.54 -15.63 -10.98
C HIS A 169 -0.97 -15.94 -10.91
N MET A 170 -1.75 -15.08 -10.26
CA MET A 170 -3.20 -15.23 -10.20
C MET A 170 -3.85 -15.00 -11.56
N LEU A 171 -3.38 -14.00 -12.30
CA LEU A 171 -3.88 -13.69 -13.63
C LEU A 171 -3.63 -14.87 -14.57
N GLU A 172 -2.41 -15.42 -14.59
CA GLU A 172 -2.06 -16.61 -15.38
C GLU A 172 -2.94 -17.82 -15.05
N LEU A 173 -3.29 -18.03 -13.78
CA LEU A 173 -4.11 -19.18 -13.36
C LEU A 173 -5.60 -19.03 -13.71
N PHE A 174 -6.10 -17.80 -13.81
CA PHE A 174 -7.52 -17.51 -13.96
C PHE A 174 -7.83 -16.72 -15.25
N GLU A 175 -6.93 -16.73 -16.22
CA GLU A 175 -7.08 -16.02 -17.50
C GLU A 175 -8.31 -16.52 -18.27
N GLU A 176 -8.41 -17.84 -18.52
CA GLU A 176 -9.55 -18.46 -19.21
C GLU A 176 -10.90 -18.14 -18.53
N VAL A 177 -10.87 -18.06 -17.20
CA VAL A 177 -12.03 -17.72 -16.38
C VAL A 177 -12.38 -16.23 -16.59
N ILE A 178 -11.40 -15.33 -16.57
CA ILE A 178 -11.65 -13.90 -16.85
C ILE A 178 -12.17 -13.70 -18.28
N GLU A 179 -11.67 -14.45 -19.26
CA GLU A 179 -12.14 -14.44 -20.64
C GLU A 179 -13.61 -14.88 -20.74
N GLU A 180 -13.97 -16.01 -20.13
CA GLU A 180 -15.36 -16.50 -20.07
C GLU A 180 -16.29 -15.43 -19.51
N TRP A 181 -15.90 -14.78 -18.40
CA TRP A 181 -16.69 -13.70 -17.84
C TRP A 181 -16.81 -12.51 -18.78
N TYR A 182 -15.71 -12.13 -19.44
CA TYR A 182 -15.70 -10.98 -20.35
C TYR A 182 -16.57 -11.21 -21.58
N PHE A 183 -16.66 -12.42 -22.13
CA PHE A 183 -17.48 -12.67 -23.32
C PHE A 183 -18.92 -13.04 -23.02
N GLU A 184 -19.20 -13.75 -21.92
CA GLU A 184 -20.50 -14.36 -21.68
C GLU A 184 -21.23 -13.85 -20.43
N HIS A 185 -20.53 -13.25 -19.46
CA HIS A 185 -21.09 -12.95 -18.13
C HIS A 185 -20.81 -11.52 -17.62
N GLN A 186 -20.66 -10.53 -18.51
CA GLN A 186 -20.47 -9.13 -18.10
C GLN A 186 -21.64 -8.55 -17.29
N ASP A 187 -22.80 -9.21 -17.27
CA ASP A 187 -23.94 -8.86 -16.43
C ASP A 187 -23.70 -9.16 -14.94
N GLN A 188 -22.76 -10.05 -14.62
CA GLN A 188 -22.41 -10.45 -13.26
C GLN A 188 -21.24 -9.64 -12.71
N ASP A 189 -21.24 -9.39 -11.40
CA ASP A 189 -20.14 -8.71 -10.72
C ASP A 189 -18.88 -9.59 -10.69
N LEU A 190 -17.81 -9.15 -11.37
CA LEU A 190 -16.54 -9.89 -11.46
C LEU A 190 -15.93 -10.19 -10.09
N MET A 191 -16.12 -9.29 -9.10
CA MET A 191 -15.64 -9.52 -7.73
C MET A 191 -16.28 -10.77 -7.11
N THR A 192 -17.56 -10.98 -7.38
CA THR A 192 -18.28 -12.18 -6.91
C THR A 192 -17.92 -13.38 -7.76
N TRP A 193 -18.04 -13.26 -9.08
CA TRP A 193 -17.86 -14.35 -10.02
C TRP A 193 -16.44 -14.95 -10.01
N LEU A 194 -15.40 -14.11 -9.90
CA LEU A 194 -14.02 -14.57 -9.81
C LEU A 194 -13.59 -14.78 -8.36
N CYS A 195 -13.60 -13.71 -7.55
CA CYS A 195 -12.96 -13.79 -6.23
C CYS A 195 -13.73 -14.65 -5.24
N ARG A 196 -15.07 -14.56 -5.15
CA ARG A 196 -15.84 -15.33 -4.16
C ARG A 196 -16.05 -16.78 -4.57
N GLU A 197 -16.30 -17.03 -5.86
CA GLU A 197 -16.73 -18.33 -6.32
C GLU A 197 -15.57 -19.25 -6.74
N ARG A 198 -14.46 -18.68 -7.25
CA ARG A 198 -13.39 -19.46 -7.89
C ARG A 198 -12.03 -19.33 -7.22
N VAL A 199 -11.65 -18.13 -6.76
CA VAL A 199 -10.31 -17.88 -6.18
C VAL A 199 -10.25 -18.15 -4.67
N LEU A 200 -11.24 -17.68 -3.91
CA LEU A 200 -11.18 -17.65 -2.44
C LEU A 200 -12.03 -18.73 -1.78
N LYS A 201 -11.49 -19.32 -0.72
CA LYS A 201 -12.28 -20.15 0.20
C LYS A 201 -13.20 -19.28 1.06
N ILE A 202 -14.24 -19.88 1.62
CA ILE A 202 -15.27 -19.19 2.43
C ILE A 202 -14.65 -18.40 3.59
N ASP A 203 -13.62 -18.93 4.24
CA ASP A 203 -12.90 -18.33 5.36
C ASP A 203 -11.94 -17.20 4.94
N GLU A 204 -11.59 -17.10 3.67
CA GLU A 204 -10.63 -16.11 3.14
C GLU A 204 -11.32 -14.86 2.58
N GLN A 205 -12.66 -14.80 2.55
CA GLN A 205 -13.42 -13.72 1.87
C GLN A 205 -13.51 -12.41 2.68
N GLY A 206 -13.02 -12.39 3.92
CA GLY A 206 -13.16 -11.25 4.83
C GLY A 206 -12.58 -9.93 4.28
N CYS A 207 -11.55 -10.00 3.42
CA CYS A 207 -10.94 -8.79 2.88
C CYS A 207 -11.76 -8.12 1.78
N LEU A 208 -12.73 -8.80 1.14
CA LEU A 208 -13.46 -8.26 -0.01
C LEU A 208 -14.26 -7.00 0.35
N ASN A 209 -14.83 -6.99 1.56
CA ASN A 209 -15.64 -5.91 2.09
C ASN A 209 -14.88 -5.04 3.10
N ALA A 210 -13.57 -5.27 3.29
CA ALA A 210 -12.78 -4.54 4.27
C ALA A 210 -12.66 -3.05 3.88
N SER A 211 -12.74 -2.16 4.88
CA SER A 211 -12.62 -0.72 4.65
C SER A 211 -11.16 -0.32 4.40
N THR A 212 -10.96 0.62 3.47
CA THR A 212 -9.71 1.35 3.25
C THR A 212 -9.59 2.61 4.10
N ALA A 213 -10.62 2.95 4.87
CA ALA A 213 -10.62 4.12 5.74
C ALA A 213 -9.61 3.96 6.88
N MET A 214 -8.93 5.07 7.21
CA MET A 214 -8.06 5.14 8.37
C MET A 214 -8.91 5.11 9.67
N PRO A 215 -8.52 4.33 10.68
CA PRO A 215 -9.13 4.40 12.01
C PRO A 215 -9.02 5.81 12.61
N ALA A 216 -10.05 6.26 13.32
CA ALA A 216 -10.07 7.61 13.91
C ALA A 216 -8.99 7.80 14.98
N ASP A 217 -8.74 6.74 15.76
CA ASP A 217 -7.74 6.65 16.83
C ASP A 217 -6.31 6.42 16.30
N TYR A 218 -6.12 6.33 14.98
CA TYR A 218 -4.79 6.14 14.40
C TYR A 218 -3.83 7.27 14.77
N PHE A 219 -4.34 8.50 14.87
CA PHE A 219 -3.52 9.69 15.13
C PHE A 219 -3.29 9.98 16.62
N ASP A 220 -4.08 9.39 17.52
CA ASP A 220 -4.03 9.64 18.96
C ASP A 220 -2.62 9.35 19.54
N ALA A 221 -1.95 8.31 19.03
CA ALA A 221 -0.59 7.95 19.44
C ALA A 221 0.49 9.02 19.07
N PHE A 222 0.16 9.99 18.22
CA PHE A 222 1.05 11.09 17.83
C PHE A 222 0.72 12.41 18.55
N GLU A 223 -0.45 12.55 19.19
CA GLU A 223 -0.93 13.80 19.78
C GLU A 223 -0.31 14.12 21.16
N ASP A 224 0.25 13.13 21.87
CA ASP A 224 0.90 13.32 23.19
C ASP A 224 2.14 14.24 23.19
N ASN A 225 2.59 14.73 22.02
CA ASN A 225 3.76 15.62 21.90
C ASN A 225 3.43 17.05 21.41
N HIS A 226 2.17 17.41 21.16
CA HIS A 226 1.82 18.70 20.57
C HIS A 226 0.72 19.46 21.35
N ASN A 227 0.97 19.77 22.61
CA ASN A 227 0.48 21.04 23.16
C ASN A 227 1.34 22.20 22.60
N ALA A 228 1.27 22.38 21.28
CA ALA A 228 1.49 23.63 20.55
C ALA A 228 1.41 23.33 19.05
N THR A 229 0.48 24.03 18.41
CA THR A 229 0.39 24.35 16.97
C THR A 229 -0.12 23.29 15.99
N LYS A 230 -1.38 23.55 15.59
CA LYS A 230 -2.00 23.37 14.26
C LYS A 230 -2.18 21.94 13.74
N LYS A 231 -3.43 21.50 13.89
CA LYS A 231 -4.14 20.52 13.06
C LYS A 231 -3.75 20.70 11.58
N SER A 232 -2.88 19.85 11.07
CA SER A 232 -2.64 19.76 9.63
C SER A 232 -3.73 18.89 9.04
N GLU A 233 -4.68 19.51 8.35
CA GLU A 233 -5.61 18.81 7.48
C GLU A 233 -4.80 18.02 6.44
N ILE A 234 -4.94 16.70 6.47
CA ILE A 234 -4.47 15.83 5.40
C ILE A 234 -5.32 16.19 4.17
N PRO A 235 -4.74 16.70 3.07
CA PRO A 235 -5.53 16.98 1.89
C PRO A 235 -5.85 15.64 1.23
N MET A 236 -7.08 15.17 1.43
CA MET A 236 -7.73 14.28 0.48
C MET A 236 -7.73 15.00 -0.87
N ARG A 237 -7.04 14.45 -1.88
CA ARG A 237 -7.11 14.98 -3.24
C ARG A 237 -8.54 14.80 -3.74
N GLU A 238 -9.30 15.90 -3.70
CA GLU A 238 -10.63 15.99 -4.27
C GLU A 238 -10.55 15.69 -5.76
N LYS A 239 -11.38 14.75 -6.21
CA LYS A 239 -11.46 14.32 -7.60
C LYS A 239 -12.04 15.47 -8.42
N GLN A 240 -11.18 16.29 -9.01
CA GLN A 240 -11.62 17.23 -10.04
C GLN A 240 -12.15 16.43 -11.24
N ARG A 241 -13.46 16.51 -11.39
CA ARG A 241 -14.19 16.31 -12.62
C ARG A 241 -13.70 17.38 -13.60
N GLU A 242 -12.97 16.99 -14.63
CA GLU A 242 -12.79 17.81 -15.83
C GLU A 242 -13.76 17.28 -16.88
N ASP A 243 -14.85 18.03 -17.02
CA ASP A 243 -15.62 18.12 -18.25
C ASP A 243 -14.80 19.00 -19.22
N MET A 244 -14.23 18.42 -20.27
CA MET A 244 -14.18 18.96 -21.64
C MET A 244 -13.52 17.96 -22.60
#